data_AF-A0A7J9WC31-F1
#
_entry.id   AF-A0A7J9WC31-F1
#
_cell.length_a   1.000
_cell.length_b   1.000
_cell.length_c   1.000
_cell.angle_alpha   90.00
_cell.angle_beta   90.00
_cell.angle_gamma   90.00
#
_symmetry.space_group_name_H-M   'P 1'
#
loop_
_entity.id
_entity.type
_entity.pdbx_description
1 polymer ?
#
loop_
_entity_poly.entity_id
_entity_poly.type
_entity_poly.pdbx_seq_one_letter_code
_entity_poly.pdbx_strand_id
1 'polypeptide(L)'
;MPDALEDGARVQVVASDPWDFVDDEGSNSFQGQVVGAAQQDGVHRFLLLLLDKPVVSQGSHCRTFVAVTSGESGGDAGLDCHLYGTDLADAEDIPLAQIVERWRGGLAARGTLRADVDGAA
;
A
#
# COMPACT_ATOMS: atom_id res chain seq x y z
N MET A 1 11.29 5.19 -11.03
CA MET A 1 10.48 4.41 -10.06
C MET A 1 9.00 4.76 -10.00
N PRO A 2 8.50 6.01 -10.17
CA PRO A 2 7.06 6.26 -10.12
C PRO A 2 6.27 5.54 -11.23
N ASP A 3 6.83 5.37 -12.43
CA ASP A 3 6.18 4.65 -13.53
C ASP A 3 6.06 3.12 -13.28
N ALA A 4 6.70 2.56 -12.25
CA ALA A 4 6.65 1.14 -11.95
C ALA A 4 5.51 0.74 -10.98
N LEU A 5 4.80 1.72 -10.41
CA LEU A 5 3.72 1.51 -9.43
C LEU A 5 2.36 1.91 -10.01
N GLU A 6 2.06 1.40 -11.20
CA GLU A 6 0.78 1.57 -11.89
C GLU A 6 -0.22 0.46 -11.53
N ASP A 7 -1.46 0.62 -11.96
CA ASP A 7 -2.51 -0.39 -11.80
C ASP A 7 -2.02 -1.75 -12.35
N GLY A 8 -2.15 -2.78 -11.53
CA GLY A 8 -1.67 -4.12 -11.80
C GLY A 8 -0.25 -4.43 -11.30
N ALA A 9 0.55 -3.43 -10.91
CA ALA A 9 1.92 -3.64 -10.47
C ALA A 9 2.01 -4.50 -9.20
N ARG A 10 2.92 -5.48 -9.20
CA ARG A 10 3.27 -6.25 -8.00
C ARG A 10 4.21 -5.45 -7.12
N VAL A 11 3.98 -5.51 -5.81
CA VAL A 11 4.76 -4.74 -4.85
C VAL A 11 5.07 -5.55 -3.61
N GLN A 12 6.30 -5.37 -3.14
CA GLN A 12 6.68 -5.70 -1.78
C GLN A 12 6.48 -4.48 -0.89
N VAL A 13 5.70 -4.64 0.17
CA VAL A 13 5.52 -3.66 1.23
C VAL A 13 6.43 -4.03 2.39
N VAL A 14 7.27 -3.10 2.84
CA VAL A 14 8.10 -3.28 4.04
C VAL A 14 7.69 -2.23 5.06
N ALA A 15 7.16 -2.65 6.20
CA ALA A 15 6.80 -1.74 7.27
C ALA A 15 8.02 -1.35 8.10
N SER A 16 8.18 -0.05 8.35
CA SER A 16 9.32 0.51 9.09
C SER A 16 9.07 0.57 10.60
N ASP A 17 7.82 0.71 11.00
CA ASP A 17 7.39 0.61 12.40
C ASP A 17 6.74 -0.77 12.62
N PRO A 18 6.92 -1.39 13.80
CA PRO A 18 6.25 -2.65 14.11
C PRO A 18 4.75 -2.37 14.15
N TRP A 19 4.00 -2.90 13.19
CA TRP A 19 2.60 -3.15 13.50
C TRP A 19 2.55 -4.51 14.18
N ASP A 20 1.50 -4.75 14.96
CA ASP A 20 1.11 -6.11 15.35
C ASP A 20 0.59 -6.90 14.13
N PHE A 21 1.32 -6.86 13.00
CA PHE A 21 1.12 -7.71 11.85
C PHE A 21 1.48 -9.14 12.23
N VAL A 22 0.54 -9.84 12.85
CA VAL A 22 0.74 -11.27 13.09
C VAL A 22 0.50 -11.99 11.76
N ASP A 23 1.51 -12.06 10.91
CA ASP A 23 1.73 -13.31 10.17
C ASP A 23 2.30 -14.31 11.17
N ASP A 24 1.97 -15.60 11.05
CA ASP A 24 2.47 -16.66 11.94
C ASP A 24 4.02 -16.72 11.98
N GLU A 25 4.70 -16.01 11.07
CA GLU A 25 6.15 -15.99 10.88
C GLU A 25 6.86 -14.71 11.35
N GLY A 26 6.15 -13.69 11.87
CA GLY A 26 6.76 -12.48 12.44
C GLY A 26 7.49 -11.58 11.43
N SER A 27 7.13 -11.64 10.15
CA SER A 27 7.70 -10.81 9.08
C SER A 27 7.03 -9.43 9.00
N ASN A 28 7.83 -8.36 8.90
CA ASN A 28 7.37 -6.99 8.63
C ASN A 28 7.25 -6.69 7.12
N SER A 29 7.29 -7.73 6.27
CA SER A 29 7.19 -7.61 4.82
C SER A 29 6.01 -8.39 4.26
N PHE A 30 5.26 -7.75 3.38
CA PHE A 30 4.05 -8.27 2.76
C PHE A 30 4.12 -8.13 1.25
N GLN A 31 3.53 -9.07 0.55
CA GLN A 31 3.39 -9.05 -0.90
C GLN A 31 1.98 -8.60 -1.27
N GLY A 32 1.85 -7.87 -2.37
CA GLY A 32 0.56 -7.38 -2.84
C GLY A 32 0.60 -6.80 -4.24
N GLN A 33 -0.50 -6.16 -4.60
CA GLN A 33 -0.72 -5.57 -5.91
C GLN A 33 -1.30 -4.16 -5.79
N VAL A 34 -0.86 -3.26 -6.65
CA VAL A 34 -1.53 -1.97 -6.88
C VAL A 34 -2.78 -2.24 -7.71
N VAL A 35 -3.96 -1.98 -7.15
CA VAL A 35 -5.25 -2.14 -7.87
C VAL A 35 -5.82 -0.80 -8.32
N GLY A 36 -5.21 0.31 -7.91
CA GLY A 36 -5.53 1.64 -8.38
C GLY A 36 -4.43 2.64 -8.03
N ALA A 37 -4.18 3.60 -8.91
CA ALA A 37 -3.28 4.71 -8.71
C ALA A 37 -3.95 6.02 -9.04
N ALA A 38 -3.82 7.00 -8.16
CA ALA A 38 -4.34 8.35 -8.35
C ALA A 38 -3.28 9.37 -7.93
N GLN A 39 -3.23 10.48 -8.64
CA GLN A 39 -2.36 11.60 -8.29
C GLN A 39 -3.23 12.78 -7.87
N GLN A 40 -2.93 13.34 -6.70
CA GLN A 40 -3.55 14.56 -6.21
C GLN A 40 -2.49 15.66 -6.13
N ASP A 41 -2.83 16.85 -6.63
CA ASP A 41 -2.02 18.06 -6.48
C ASP A 41 -0.57 17.96 -7.01
N GLY A 42 -0.29 16.99 -7.89
CA GLY A 42 1.02 16.79 -8.54
C GLY A 42 2.12 16.24 -7.63
N VAL A 43 1.96 16.33 -6.31
CA VAL A 43 2.98 15.96 -5.31
C VAL A 43 2.63 14.65 -4.59
N HIS A 44 1.34 14.44 -4.28
CA HIS A 44 0.91 13.26 -3.55
C HIS A 44 0.33 12.21 -4.50
N ARG A 45 0.89 11.01 -4.44
CA ARG A 45 0.33 9.83 -5.11
C ARG A 45 -0.35 8.96 -4.07
N PHE A 46 -1.55 8.52 -4.43
CA PHE A 46 -2.36 7.57 -3.71
C PHE A 46 -2.32 6.26 -4.49
N LEU A 47 -2.03 5.17 -3.79
CA LEU A 47 -2.09 3.82 -4.35
C LEU A 47 -3.08 3.01 -3.52
N LEU A 48 -3.98 2.32 -4.18
CA LEU A 48 -4.78 1.28 -3.56
C LEU A 48 -4.02 -0.03 -3.66
N LEU A 49 -3.66 -0.58 -2.52
CA LEU A 49 -2.90 -1.81 -2.41
C LEU A 49 -3.81 -2.92 -1.91
N LEU A 50 -3.79 -4.04 -2.60
CA LEU A 50 -4.39 -5.28 -2.15
C LEU A 50 -3.26 -6.25 -1.76
N LEU A 51 -3.19 -6.61 -0.49
CA LEU A 51 -2.20 -7.58 -0.01
C LEU A 51 -2.66 -9.02 -0.26
N ASP A 52 -1.71 -9.91 -0.50
CA ASP A 52 -1.97 -11.33 -0.74
C ASP A 52 -2.54 -12.01 0.52
N LYS A 53 -2.03 -11.62 1.69
CA LYS A 53 -2.52 -12.05 3.01
C LYS A 53 -3.14 -10.86 3.75
N PRO A 54 -4.24 -11.06 4.50
CA PRO A 54 -4.75 -10.02 5.37
C PRO A 54 -3.79 -9.76 6.52
N VAL A 55 -3.77 -8.51 6.96
CA VAL A 55 -3.02 -8.03 8.09
C VAL A 55 -3.96 -7.89 9.27
N VAL A 56 -3.58 -8.43 10.42
CA VAL A 56 -4.30 -8.18 11.68
C VAL A 56 -3.70 -6.94 12.35
N SER A 57 -4.53 -6.02 12.81
CA SER A 57 -4.10 -4.91 13.67
C SER A 57 -5.21 -4.56 14.64
N GLN A 58 -4.89 -4.57 15.94
CA GLN A 58 -5.85 -4.25 17.02
C GLN A 58 -7.20 -5.01 16.90
N GLY A 59 -7.15 -6.29 16.46
CA GLY A 59 -8.33 -7.13 16.28
C GLY A 59 -9.09 -6.93 14.96
N SER A 60 -8.63 -6.05 14.07
CA SER A 60 -9.19 -5.84 12.73
C SER A 60 -8.35 -6.55 11.67
N HIS A 61 -9.00 -7.18 10.69
CA HIS A 61 -8.35 -7.83 9.56
C HIS A 61 -8.46 -6.92 8.33
N CYS A 62 -7.34 -6.34 7.91
CA CYS A 62 -7.27 -5.43 6.77
C CYS A 62 -6.49 -6.10 5.64
N ARG A 63 -7.10 -6.21 4.46
CA ARG A 63 -6.42 -6.70 3.25
C ARG A 63 -6.12 -5.57 2.27
N THR A 64 -6.92 -4.53 2.32
CA THR A 64 -6.82 -3.38 1.42
C THR A 64 -6.26 -2.19 2.15
N PHE A 65 -5.35 -1.48 1.50
CA PHE A 65 -4.63 -0.34 2.06
C PHE A 65 -4.60 0.81 1.07
N VAL A 66 -4.79 2.03 1.58
CA VAL A 66 -4.45 3.24 0.85
C VAL A 66 -3.01 3.60 1.24
N ALA A 67 -2.11 3.64 0.27
CA ALA A 67 -0.76 4.14 0.45
C ALA A 67 -0.67 5.57 -0.07
N VAL A 68 -0.24 6.49 0.79
CA VAL A 68 -0.01 7.89 0.46
C VAL A 68 1.48 8.13 0.44
N THR A 69 2.01 8.43 -0.74
CA THR A 69 3.45 8.57 -0.96
C THR A 69 3.81 10.05 -0.86
N SER A 70 4.94 10.38 -0.23
CA SER A 70 5.40 11.76 -0.08
C SER A 70 6.06 12.33 -1.35
N GLY A 71 6.19 11.54 -2.42
CA GLY A 71 6.85 11.95 -3.66
C GLY A 71 8.38 11.97 -3.58
N GLU A 72 8.96 11.75 -2.40
CA GLU A 72 10.40 11.55 -2.24
C GLU A 72 10.73 10.10 -2.62
N SER A 73 11.26 9.91 -3.82
CA SER A 73 11.83 8.62 -4.24
C SER A 73 13.13 8.42 -3.47
N GLY A 74 13.16 7.46 -2.55
CA GLY A 74 14.37 7.04 -1.85
C GLY A 74 15.31 6.26 -2.78
N GLY A 75 15.69 6.84 -3.93
CA GLY A 75 16.56 6.19 -4.91
C GLY A 75 16.11 4.78 -5.31
N ASP A 76 17.06 3.84 -5.32
CA ASP A 76 16.87 2.41 -5.65
C ASP A 76 16.09 1.62 -4.57
N ALA A 77 15.80 2.23 -3.41
CA ALA A 77 15.30 1.52 -2.23
C ALA A 77 13.76 1.36 -2.15
N GLY A 78 13.02 2.00 -3.06
CA GLY A 78 11.55 2.03 -3.08
C GLY A 78 10.96 3.42 -2.83
N LEU A 79 9.63 3.46 -2.65
CA LEU A 79 8.85 4.66 -2.41
C LEU A 79 8.33 4.67 -0.98
N ASP A 80 8.72 5.69 -0.20
CA ASP A 80 8.23 5.85 1.16
C ASP A 80 6.77 6.28 1.15
N CYS A 81 5.99 5.66 2.03
CA CYS A 81 4.57 5.88 2.10
C CYS A 81 4.03 5.77 3.52
N HIS A 82 2.88 6.41 3.70
CA HIS A 82 1.98 6.13 4.80
C HIS A 82 0.91 5.17 4.33
N LEU A 83 0.81 4.02 4.98
CA LEU A 83 -0.17 2.99 4.72
C LEU A 83 -1.34 3.15 5.67
N TYR A 84 -2.55 3.04 5.13
CA TYR A 84 -3.79 3.17 5.88
C TYR A 84 -4.70 2.00 5.57
N GLY A 85 -4.95 1.16 6.57
CA GLY A 85 -5.87 0.04 6.45
C GLY A 85 -7.30 0.51 6.23
N THR A 86 -8.02 -0.17 5.35
CA THR A 86 -9.45 0.05 5.12
C THR A 86 -10.22 -1.26 5.29
N ASP A 87 -11.43 -1.16 5.83
CA ASP A 87 -12.41 -2.23 6.01
C ASP A 87 -13.26 -2.48 4.75
N LEU A 88 -12.96 -1.78 3.66
CA LEU A 88 -13.59 -1.98 2.36
C LEU A 88 -13.16 -3.34 1.80
N ALA A 89 -13.89 -4.38 2.18
CA ALA A 89 -13.72 -5.75 1.68
C ALA A 89 -13.80 -5.83 0.14
N ASP A 90 -14.47 -4.86 -0.49
CA ASP A 90 -14.71 -4.77 -1.94
C ASP A 90 -14.10 -3.50 -2.57
N ALA A 91 -13.05 -2.91 -1.97
CA ALA A 91 -12.46 -1.68 -2.50
C ALA A 91 -11.87 -1.83 -3.92
N GLU A 92 -11.66 -3.05 -4.40
CA GLU A 92 -11.25 -3.34 -5.78
C GLU A 92 -12.28 -2.87 -6.84
N ASP A 93 -13.57 -2.84 -6.50
CA ASP A 93 -14.64 -2.38 -7.40
C ASP A 93 -14.96 -0.88 -7.26
N ILE A 94 -14.33 -0.20 -6.30
CA ILE A 94 -14.59 1.21 -6.01
C ILE A 94 -13.48 2.05 -6.65
N PRO A 95 -13.79 3.04 -7.51
CA PRO A 95 -12.78 3.92 -8.06
C PRO A 95 -11.96 4.59 -6.97
N LEU A 96 -10.62 4.55 -7.09
CA LEU A 96 -9.71 5.08 -6.07
C LEU A 96 -10.01 6.53 -5.70
N ALA A 97 -10.43 7.37 -6.65
CA ALA A 97 -10.87 8.73 -6.38
C ALA A 97 -11.99 8.79 -5.32
N GLN A 98 -12.99 7.91 -5.43
CA GLN A 98 -14.09 7.85 -4.44
C GLN A 98 -13.61 7.32 -3.09
N ILE A 99 -12.65 6.38 -3.08
CA ILE A 99 -12.03 5.91 -1.84
C ILE A 99 -11.30 7.07 -1.19
N VAL A 100 -10.43 7.79 -1.91
CA VAL A 100 -9.66 8.93 -1.37
C VAL A 100 -10.60 10.04 -0.87
N GLU A 101 -11.67 10.36 -1.59
CA GLU A 101 -12.65 11.37 -1.16
C GLU A 101 -13.40 10.98 0.12
N ARG A 102 -13.67 9.70 0.32
CA ARG A 102 -14.38 9.17 1.49
C ARG A 102 -13.43 8.80 2.63
N TRP A 103 -12.15 8.63 2.33
CA TRP A 103 -11.13 8.21 3.26
C TRP A 103 -10.82 9.35 4.22
N ARG A 104 -11.09 9.12 5.50
CA ARG A 104 -10.99 10.11 6.59
C ARG A 104 -9.71 9.96 7.43
N GLY A 105 -8.73 9.21 6.93
CA GLY A 105 -7.64 8.70 7.75
C GLY A 105 -8.03 7.40 8.48
N GLY A 106 -7.04 6.55 8.72
CA GLY A 106 -7.18 5.26 9.40
C GLY A 106 -5.89 4.92 10.15
N LEU A 107 -5.70 3.66 10.56
CA LEU A 107 -4.46 3.19 11.18
C LEU A 107 -3.29 3.50 10.24
N ALA A 108 -2.49 4.51 10.60
CA ALA A 108 -1.44 5.06 9.77
C ALA A 108 -0.12 4.46 10.19
N ALA A 109 0.62 3.89 9.25
CA ALA A 109 1.97 3.47 9.53
C ALA A 109 2.91 3.70 8.37
N ARG A 110 4.19 3.81 8.70
CA ARG A 110 5.24 4.06 7.72
C ARG A 110 5.71 2.76 7.13
N GLY A 111 5.84 2.76 5.81
CA GLY A 111 6.45 1.67 5.09
C GLY A 111 7.06 2.14 3.78
N THR A 112 7.85 1.26 3.19
CA THR A 112 8.46 1.47 1.88
C THR A 112 7.84 0.48 0.91
N LEU A 113 7.32 0.99 -0.20
CA LEU A 113 6.81 0.20 -1.32
C LEU A 113 7.94 -0.03 -2.31
N ARG A 114 8.16 -1.29 -2.67
CA ARG A 114 9.10 -1.68 -3.72
C ARG A 114 8.30 -2.34 -4.82
N ALA A 115 8.41 -1.82 -6.04
CA ALA A 115 7.91 -2.56 -7.20
C ALA A 115 8.67 -3.89 -7.24
N ASP A 116 7.94 -4.99 -7.24
CA ASP A 116 8.53 -6.30 -7.38
C ASP A 116 8.91 -6.45 -8.86
N VAL A 117 10.21 -6.59 -9.11
CA VAL A 117 10.78 -6.67 -10.46
C VAL A 117 10.90 -8.13 -10.91
N ASP A 118 10.04 -9.04 -10.42
CA ASP A 118 9.95 -10.38 -11.00
C ASP A 118 9.17 -10.33 -12.33
N GLY A 119 9.92 -9.93 -13.36
CA GLY A 119 9.53 -9.95 -14.76
C GLY A 119 10.72 -10.03 -15.72
N ALA A 120 11.94 -10.29 -15.23
CA ALA A 120 13.08 -10.64 -16.07
C ALA A 120 13.32 -12.16 -15.99
N ALA A 121 12.47 -12.91 -16.70
CA ALA A 121 12.80 -14.27 -17.12
C ALA A 121 13.82 -14.23 -18.27
#